data_AF-A0A4Y2FH92-F1
#
_entry.id   AF-A0A4Y2FH92-F1
#
_cell.length_a   1.000
_cell.length_b   1.000
_cell.length_c   1.000
_cell.angle_alpha   90.00
_cell.angle_beta   90.00
_cell.angle_gamma   90.00
#
_symmetry.space_group_name_H-M   'P 1'
#
loop_
_entity.id
_entity.type
_entity.pdbx_description
1 polymer ?
#
loop_
_entity_poly.entity_id
_entity_poly.type
_entity_poly.pdbx_seq_one_letter_code
_entity_poly.pdbx_strand_id
1 'polypeptide(L)'
;MSQLIARESEEVSNDYSHIKKLLLKRYKFSAEKFRQKFNNHTKSADSNWTDFLYELRNYFEEWLKGLEVKTFAELSNLIVTEQIKRRVPWEVKEHFIDEWADIKSPEVLAERLDEYDSVRSLWKKQSSSGSSK
;
A
#
# COMPACT_ATOMS: atom_id res chain seq x y z
N MET A 1 -23.58 17.14 3.84
CA MET A 1 -24.17 16.91 5.18
C MET A 1 -23.84 15.50 5.61
N SER A 2 -23.07 15.39 6.67
CA SER A 2 -22.37 14.19 7.12
C SER A 2 -23.29 13.33 7.99
N GLN A 3 -23.95 12.34 7.38
CA GLN A 3 -24.71 11.32 8.12
C GLN A 3 -23.91 10.02 8.11
N LEU A 4 -22.96 9.87 9.03
CA LEU A 4 -22.37 8.56 9.33
C LEU A 4 -21.67 8.52 10.70
N ILE A 5 -22.24 9.21 11.70
CA ILE A 5 -21.78 9.17 13.11
C ILE A 5 -22.91 8.71 14.06
N ALA A 6 -24.08 8.34 13.54
CA ALA A 6 -25.21 7.95 14.38
C ALA A 6 -25.46 6.43 14.32
N ARG A 7 -25.17 5.76 15.43
CA ARG A 7 -25.49 4.38 15.81
C ARG A 7 -24.45 3.30 15.51
N GLU A 8 -23.43 3.27 16.36
CA GLU A 8 -23.12 2.06 17.12
C GLU A 8 -23.08 2.44 18.61
N SER A 9 -23.71 1.61 19.44
CA SER A 9 -24.18 1.87 20.80
C SER A 9 -23.11 2.35 21.78
N GLU A 10 -23.52 3.25 22.69
CA GLU A 10 -22.76 3.86 23.80
C GLU A 10 -22.12 2.87 24.82
N GLU A 11 -22.07 1.57 24.54
CA GLU A 11 -21.63 0.54 25.50
C GLU A 11 -20.27 -0.14 25.18
N VAL A 12 -19.59 0.22 24.07
CA VAL A 12 -18.21 -0.27 23.77
C VAL A 12 -17.14 0.84 23.93
N SER A 13 -17.53 1.99 24.46
CA SER A 13 -16.67 3.19 24.64
C SER A 13 -15.44 2.99 25.53
N ASN A 14 -15.34 1.87 26.27
CA ASN A 14 -14.24 1.61 27.20
C ASN A 14 -13.11 0.72 26.64
N ASP A 15 -13.25 0.17 25.44
CA ASP A 15 -12.12 -0.54 24.82
C ASP A 15 -11.30 0.42 23.96
N TYR A 16 -10.41 1.16 24.63
CA TYR A 16 -9.41 2.01 24.00
C TYR A 16 -8.62 1.24 22.92
N SER A 17 -8.42 -0.08 23.08
CA SER A 17 -7.75 -0.93 22.09
C SER A 17 -8.61 -1.05 20.82
N HIS A 18 -9.91 -1.25 20.96
CA HIS A 18 -10.84 -1.34 19.84
C HIS A 18 -10.93 -0.01 19.07
N ILE A 19 -11.11 1.11 19.77
CA ILE A 19 -11.16 2.45 19.15
C ILE A 19 -9.82 2.78 18.47
N LYS A 20 -8.70 2.47 19.11
CA LYS A 20 -7.35 2.65 18.54
C LYS A 20 -7.18 1.83 17.26
N LYS A 21 -7.63 0.56 17.22
CA LYS A 21 -7.57 -0.29 16.02
C LYS A 21 -8.44 0.28 14.89
N LEU A 22 -9.66 0.74 15.18
CA LEU A 22 -10.54 1.34 14.19
C LEU A 22 -9.96 2.63 13.60
N LEU A 23 -9.41 3.50 14.44
CA LEU A 23 -8.75 4.73 14.02
C LEU A 23 -7.51 4.41 13.16
N LEU A 24 -6.63 3.53 13.61
CA LEU A 24 -5.47 3.11 12.84
C LEU A 24 -5.87 2.52 11.48
N LYS A 25 -6.88 1.65 11.44
CA LYS A 25 -7.41 1.10 10.19
C LYS A 25 -7.94 2.21 9.28
N ARG A 26 -8.69 3.16 9.81
CA ARG A 26 -9.26 4.29 9.06
C ARG A 26 -8.18 5.21 8.50
N TYR A 27 -7.16 5.56 9.29
CA TYR A 27 -6.05 6.40 8.86
C TYR A 27 -5.14 5.68 7.86
N LYS A 28 -4.81 4.40 8.07
CA LYS A 28 -4.12 3.56 7.07
C LYS A 28 -4.88 3.53 5.75
N PHE A 29 -6.20 3.34 5.80
CA PHE A 29 -7.05 3.33 4.60
C PHE A 29 -7.11 4.71 3.93
N SER A 30 -7.01 5.79 4.69
CA SER A 30 -6.90 7.15 4.16
C SER A 30 -5.57 7.35 3.41
N ALA A 31 -4.46 6.94 4.02
CA ALA A 31 -3.13 7.01 3.40
C ALA A 31 -3.08 6.19 2.11
N GLU A 32 -3.63 4.97 2.11
CA GLU A 32 -3.68 4.10 0.94
C GLU A 32 -4.52 4.71 -0.20
N LYS A 33 -5.62 5.41 0.10
CA LYS A 33 -6.38 6.13 -0.93
C LYS A 33 -5.57 7.23 -1.58
N PHE A 34 -4.84 8.02 -0.80
CA PHE A 34 -3.99 9.08 -1.33
C PHE A 34 -2.83 8.53 -2.15
N ARG A 35 -2.22 7.42 -1.72
CA ARG A 35 -1.25 6.66 -2.52
C ARG A 35 -1.81 6.25 -3.88
N GLN A 36 -2.99 5.65 -3.90
CA GLN A 36 -3.63 5.21 -5.15
C GLN A 36 -3.92 6.38 -6.07
N LYS A 37 -4.43 7.50 -5.52
CA LYS A 37 -4.61 8.74 -6.27
C LYS A 37 -3.27 9.24 -6.83
N PHE A 38 -2.25 9.40 -6.00
CA PHE A 38 -0.92 9.82 -6.45
C PHE A 38 -0.36 8.93 -7.57
N ASN A 39 -0.52 7.61 -7.46
CA ASN A 39 0.05 6.66 -8.42
C ASN A 39 -0.70 6.61 -9.75
N ASN A 40 -2.02 6.78 -9.74
CA ASN A 40 -2.89 6.57 -10.89
C ASN A 40 -3.44 7.89 -11.48
N HIS A 41 -3.11 9.04 -10.88
CA HIS A 41 -3.60 10.32 -11.35
C HIS A 41 -3.01 10.67 -12.71
N THR A 42 -3.91 10.99 -13.65
CA THR A 42 -3.59 11.42 -15.00
C THR A 42 -4.25 12.78 -15.24
N LYS A 43 -3.60 13.62 -16.06
CA LYS A 43 -4.16 14.94 -16.40
C LYS A 43 -5.43 14.74 -17.24
N SER A 44 -6.56 15.32 -16.82
CA SER A 44 -7.76 15.36 -17.64
C SER A 44 -7.57 16.27 -18.85
N ALA A 45 -8.38 16.12 -19.89
CA ALA A 45 -8.32 17.00 -21.06
C ALA A 45 -8.59 18.48 -20.69
N ASP A 46 -9.49 18.69 -19.73
CA ASP A 46 -10.02 20.01 -19.36
C ASP A 46 -9.22 20.75 -18.29
N SER A 47 -8.29 20.07 -17.59
CA SER A 47 -7.46 20.71 -16.56
C SER A 47 -6.15 21.29 -17.12
N ASN A 48 -5.65 22.33 -16.49
CA ASN A 48 -4.31 22.85 -16.79
C ASN A 48 -3.23 22.11 -15.98
N TRP A 49 -1.96 22.32 -16.36
CA TRP A 49 -0.83 21.66 -15.69
C TRP A 49 -0.60 22.12 -14.24
N THR A 50 -1.01 23.35 -13.91
CA THR A 50 -0.90 23.90 -12.55
C THR A 50 -1.85 23.19 -11.59
N ASP A 51 -3.10 22.95 -12.02
CA ASP A 51 -4.10 22.23 -11.24
C ASP A 51 -3.66 20.78 -11.02
N PHE A 52 -3.18 20.11 -12.09
CA PHE A 52 -2.64 18.75 -12.00
C PHE A 52 -1.45 18.67 -11.02
N LEU A 53 -0.53 19.63 -11.08
CA LEU A 53 0.60 19.71 -10.15
C LEU A 53 0.13 19.90 -8.70
N TYR A 54 -0.87 20.75 -8.47
CA TYR A 54 -1.43 20.99 -7.16
C TYR A 54 -2.09 19.73 -6.59
N GLU A 55 -2.93 19.06 -7.38
CA GLU A 55 -3.57 17.81 -6.99
C GLU A 55 -2.55 16.72 -6.69
N LEU A 56 -1.57 16.52 -7.59
CA LEU A 56 -0.55 15.49 -7.44
C LEU A 56 0.28 15.70 -6.17
N ARG A 57 0.66 16.96 -5.89
CA ARG A 57 1.40 17.33 -4.68
C ARG A 57 0.56 17.11 -3.43
N ASN A 58 -0.71 17.50 -3.45
CA ASN A 58 -1.61 17.29 -2.34
C ASN A 58 -1.79 15.79 -2.03
N TYR A 59 -1.99 14.95 -3.05
CA TYR A 59 -2.08 13.50 -2.84
C TYR A 59 -0.80 12.92 -2.23
N PHE A 60 0.36 13.39 -2.69
CA PHE A 60 1.64 12.98 -2.14
C PHE A 60 1.80 13.38 -0.67
N GLU A 61 1.57 14.65 -0.35
CA GLU A 61 1.71 15.17 1.02
C GLU A 61 0.73 14.52 1.99
N GLU A 62 -0.54 14.35 1.61
CA GLU A 62 -1.54 13.69 2.45
C GLU A 62 -1.23 12.20 2.66
N TRP A 63 -0.64 11.54 1.67
CA TRP A 63 -0.15 10.18 1.83
C TRP A 63 1.02 10.11 2.84
N LEU A 64 2.01 11.01 2.72
CA LEU A 64 3.14 11.07 3.66
C LEU A 64 2.68 11.39 5.09
N LYS A 65 1.74 12.33 5.25
CA LYS A 65 1.12 12.65 6.55
C LYS A 65 0.40 11.44 7.12
N GLY A 66 -0.38 10.73 6.31
CA GLY A 66 -1.12 9.54 6.73
C GLY A 66 -0.22 8.37 7.16
N LEU A 67 1.02 8.32 6.68
CA LEU A 67 2.04 7.35 7.09
C LEU A 67 3.00 7.86 8.17
N GLU A 68 2.82 9.10 8.61
CA GLU A 68 3.68 9.81 9.56
C GLU A 68 5.17 9.81 9.18
N VAL A 69 5.49 9.97 7.89
CA VAL A 69 6.87 10.03 7.38
C VAL A 69 7.51 11.34 7.84
N LYS A 70 8.63 11.27 8.58
CA LYS A 70 9.30 12.43 9.19
C LYS A 70 10.70 12.67 8.66
N THR A 71 11.34 11.64 8.12
CA THR A 71 12.74 11.71 7.67
C THR A 71 12.88 11.47 6.18
N PHE A 72 13.96 11.99 5.60
CA PHE A 72 14.31 11.69 4.21
C PHE A 72 14.55 10.20 3.99
N ALA A 73 15.12 9.50 4.97
CA ALA A 73 15.36 8.06 4.90
C ALA A 73 14.05 7.26 4.80
N GLU A 74 13.06 7.57 5.63
CA GLU A 74 11.72 6.96 5.56
C GLU A 74 11.04 7.25 4.22
N LEU A 75 11.16 8.49 3.72
CA LEU A 75 10.63 8.86 2.41
C LEU A 75 11.30 8.08 1.28
N SER A 76 12.64 7.99 1.31
CA SER A 76 13.43 7.27 0.32
C SER A 76 13.02 5.81 0.28
N ASN A 77 12.96 5.16 1.45
CA ASN A 77 12.51 3.77 1.56
C ASN A 77 11.09 3.57 1.03
N LEU A 78 10.16 4.47 1.36
CA LEU A 78 8.79 4.42 0.86
C LEU A 78 8.74 4.52 -0.67
N ILE A 79 9.44 5.48 -1.27
CA ILE A 79 9.45 5.68 -2.72
C ILE A 79 10.10 4.49 -3.44
N VAL A 80 11.23 3.99 -2.96
CA VAL A 80 11.92 2.83 -3.56
C VAL A 80 11.05 1.59 -3.47
N THR A 81 10.46 1.32 -2.30
CA THR A 81 9.51 0.22 -2.09
C THR A 81 8.37 0.29 -3.10
N GLU A 82 7.80 1.47 -3.31
CA GLU A 82 6.68 1.67 -4.22
C GLU A 82 7.05 1.49 -5.69
N GLN A 83 8.28 1.86 -6.06
CA GLN A 83 8.82 1.57 -7.39
C GLN A 83 9.01 0.07 -7.62
N ILE A 84 9.46 -0.69 -6.63
CA ILE A 84 9.56 -2.15 -6.71
C ILE A 84 8.15 -2.74 -6.85
N LYS A 85 7.21 -2.36 -5.99
CA LYS A 85 5.81 -2.85 -6.02
C LYS A 85 5.12 -2.65 -7.37
N ARG A 86 5.43 -1.56 -8.10
CA ARG A 86 4.89 -1.30 -9.45
C ARG A 86 5.43 -2.23 -10.53
N ARG A 87 6.59 -2.85 -10.31
CA ARG A 87 7.25 -3.77 -11.25
C ARG A 87 6.93 -5.23 -10.98
N VAL A 88 6.38 -5.54 -9.80
CA VAL A 88 5.98 -6.90 -9.43
C VAL A 88 4.70 -7.28 -10.19
N PRO A 89 4.68 -8.43 -10.89
CA PRO A 89 3.49 -8.93 -11.56
C PRO A 89 2.32 -9.14 -10.60
N TRP A 90 1.09 -9.02 -11.10
CA TRP A 90 -0.11 -9.12 -10.27
C TRP A 90 -0.21 -10.48 -9.57
N GLU A 91 0.15 -11.56 -10.26
CA GLU A 91 0.09 -12.93 -9.74
C GLU A 91 0.99 -13.09 -8.50
N VAL A 92 2.16 -12.43 -8.51
CA VAL A 92 3.07 -12.44 -7.36
C VAL A 92 2.49 -11.60 -6.22
N LYS A 93 1.96 -10.41 -6.55
CA LYS A 93 1.36 -9.51 -5.56
C LYS A 93 0.17 -10.13 -4.83
N GLU A 94 -0.65 -10.94 -5.51
CA GLU A 94 -1.82 -11.61 -4.92
C GLU A 94 -1.45 -12.47 -3.71
N HIS A 95 -0.28 -13.11 -3.73
CA HIS A 95 0.23 -13.91 -2.61
C HIS A 95 0.53 -13.09 -1.34
N PHE A 96 0.67 -11.77 -1.46
CA PHE A 96 1.04 -10.89 -0.36
C PHE A 96 -0.04 -9.86 -0.03
N ILE A 97 -1.26 -10.02 -0.55
CA ILE A 97 -2.27 -8.95 -0.57
C ILE A 97 -2.58 -8.34 0.81
N ASP A 98 -2.57 -9.16 1.86
CA ASP A 98 -2.85 -8.74 3.24
C ASP A 98 -1.73 -7.89 3.85
N GLU A 99 -0.48 -8.16 3.48
CA GLU A 99 0.71 -7.50 4.02
C GLU A 99 1.29 -6.45 3.05
N TRP A 100 0.85 -6.42 1.78
CA TRP A 100 1.42 -5.61 0.72
C TRP A 100 1.43 -4.12 1.03
N ALA A 101 0.40 -3.62 1.70
CA ALA A 101 0.30 -2.21 2.10
C ALA A 101 1.22 -1.86 3.28
N ASP A 102 1.56 -2.83 4.12
CA ASP A 102 2.32 -2.61 5.35
C ASP A 102 3.84 -2.72 5.15
N ILE A 103 4.30 -3.34 4.06
CA ILE A 103 5.74 -3.38 3.71
C ILE A 103 6.20 -1.99 3.24
N LYS A 104 7.03 -1.33 4.06
CA LYS A 104 7.61 0.01 3.78
C LYS A 104 9.12 0.02 3.56
N SER A 105 9.82 -1.06 3.91
CA SER A 105 11.26 -1.22 3.69
C SER A 105 11.48 -1.91 2.34
N PRO A 106 12.34 -1.34 1.47
CA PRO A 106 12.66 -1.96 0.20
C PRO A 106 13.47 -3.25 0.37
N GLU A 107 14.31 -3.35 1.40
CA GLU A 107 15.08 -4.55 1.71
C GLU A 107 14.17 -5.71 2.08
N VAL A 108 13.23 -5.48 3.01
CA VAL A 108 12.25 -6.50 3.43
C VAL A 108 11.35 -6.92 2.26
N LEU A 109 10.98 -5.98 1.39
CA LEU A 109 10.21 -6.32 0.19
C LEU A 109 11.02 -7.20 -0.77
N ALA A 110 12.29 -6.86 -1.02
CA ALA A 110 13.15 -7.63 -1.91
C ALA A 110 13.38 -9.05 -1.39
N GLU A 111 13.71 -9.20 -0.11
CA GLU A 111 13.91 -10.50 0.53
C GLU A 111 12.68 -11.42 0.37
N ARG A 112 11.48 -10.89 0.63
CA ARG A 112 10.23 -11.65 0.46
C ARG A 112 9.94 -12.06 -0.98
N LEU A 113 10.29 -11.20 -1.94
CA LEU A 113 10.13 -11.51 -3.37
C LEU A 113 11.13 -12.59 -3.82
N ASP A 114 12.37 -12.52 -3.34
CA ASP A 114 13.42 -13.51 -3.64
C ASP A 114 13.10 -14.88 -3.03
N GLU A 115 12.56 -14.92 -1.80
CA GLU A 115 12.06 -16.14 -1.17
C GLU A 115 10.94 -16.78 -1.99
N TYR A 116 9.97 -15.98 -2.44
CA TYR A 116 8.87 -16.45 -3.27
C TYR A 116 9.37 -17.03 -4.61
N ASP A 117 10.26 -16.32 -5.30
CA ASP A 117 10.83 -16.79 -6.56
C ASP A 117 11.65 -18.07 -6.39
N SER A 118 12.36 -18.20 -5.26
CA SER A 118 13.09 -19.42 -4.90
C SER A 118 12.15 -20.62 -4.78
N VAL A 119 11.07 -20.50 -3.99
CA VAL A 119 10.06 -21.57 -3.82
C VAL A 119 9.39 -21.91 -5.16
N ARG A 120 8.98 -20.89 -5.92
CA ARG A 120 8.34 -21.06 -7.22
C ARG A 120 9.26 -21.77 -8.22
N SER A 121 10.56 -21.48 -8.20
CA SER A 121 11.54 -22.14 -9.06
C SER A 121 11.72 -23.63 -8.74
N LEU A 122 11.67 -24.00 -7.45
CA LEU A 122 11.76 -25.39 -7.00
C LEU A 122 10.57 -26.21 -7.49
N TRP A 123 9.36 -25.66 -7.39
CA TRP A 123 8.14 -26.34 -7.86
C TRP A 123 8.16 -26.55 -9.38
N LYS A 124 8.62 -25.54 -10.14
CA LYS A 124 8.79 -25.68 -11.60
C LYS A 124 9.75 -26.83 -11.94
N LYS A 125 10.88 -26.94 -11.24
CA LYS A 125 11.87 -28.02 -11.46
C LYS A 125 11.33 -29.42 -11.11
N GLN A 126 10.49 -29.54 -10.07
CA GLN A 126 9.84 -30.81 -9.72
C GLN A 126 8.75 -31.20 -10.73
N SER A 127 7.97 -30.24 -11.21
CA SER A 127 6.95 -30.51 -12.24
C SER A 127 7.57 -30.94 -13.58
N SER A 128 8.75 -30.41 -13.94
CA SER A 128 9.44 -30.81 -15.17
C SER A 128 10.12 -32.17 -15.06
N SER A 129 10.60 -32.57 -13.88
CA SER A 129 11.21 -33.89 -13.67
C SER A 129 10.19 -35.02 -13.50
N GLY A 130 8.96 -34.71 -13.07
CA GLY A 130 7.86 -35.68 -12.98
C GLY A 130 7.20 -36.02 -14.32
N SER A 131 7.39 -35.20 -15.37
CA SER A 131 6.75 -35.36 -16.68
C SER A 131 7.59 -36.14 -17.70
N SER A 132 8.74 -36.69 -17.29
CA SER A 132 9.64 -37.50 -18.12
C SER A 132 9.64 -39.01 -17.79
N LYS A 133 8.50 -39.57 -17.35
CA LYS A 133 8.34 -41.02 -17.18
C LYS A 133 7.16 -41.56 -17.96
#